data_AF-A0A1I7THZ9-F1
#
_entry.id   AF-A0A1I7THZ9-F1
#
_cell.length_a   1.000
_cell.length_b   1.000
_cell.length_c   1.000
_cell.angle_alpha   90.00
_cell.angle_beta   90.00
_cell.angle_gamma   90.00
#
_symmetry.space_group_name_H-M   'P 1'
#
loop_
_entity.id
_entity.type
_entity.pdbx_description
1 polymer ?
#
loop_
_entity_poly.entity_id
_entity_poly.type
_entity_poly.pdbx_seq_one_letter_code
_entity_poly.pdbx_strand_id
1 'polypeptide(L)'
;MKNPTFSCLKKEVLNGYLYCLHKQGLCALDSHSNLLEFTRTEVFSMEEVTKLFNSFNNGSFDMKFDYLAQNFQFYEQGMVNMVEKLSNPKENWKDCRRIIKSNHYKIYFNEKGKYKVQRKIYQKDCLRGFLLCLNIQKKTVKEAYEELKEMTEGKEEMSMDEVKDFYEHVSDYFEQQ
;
A
#
# COMPACT_ATOMS: atom_id res chain seq x y z
N MET A 1 11.72 4.21 31.00
CA MET A 1 10.80 3.88 29.90
C MET A 1 11.64 3.58 28.68
N LYS A 2 11.65 2.35 28.19
CA LYS A 2 12.36 1.99 26.94
C LYS A 2 11.42 2.40 25.81
N ASN A 3 11.77 3.45 25.07
CA ASN A 3 11.01 3.82 23.87
C ASN A 3 11.20 2.68 22.85
N PRO A 4 10.12 2.13 22.26
CA PRO A 4 10.24 1.06 21.28
C PRO A 4 11.10 1.54 20.11
N THR A 5 12.14 0.78 19.77
CA THR A 5 12.89 1.00 18.53
C THR A 5 12.04 0.49 17.38
N PHE A 6 11.55 1.40 16.53
CA PHE A 6 10.80 1.07 15.30
C PHE A 6 11.67 0.40 14.21
N SER A 7 12.84 -0.09 14.58
CA SER A 7 13.74 -0.88 13.74
C SER A 7 13.17 -2.22 13.30
N CYS A 8 12.19 -2.75 14.05
CA CYS A 8 11.57 -4.04 13.78
C CYS A 8 10.38 -3.96 12.82
N LEU A 9 10.09 -2.77 12.27
CA LEU A 9 8.99 -2.61 11.31
C LEU A 9 9.27 -3.37 10.03
N LYS A 10 8.22 -4.02 9.50
CA LYS A 10 8.25 -4.63 8.17
C LYS A 10 8.67 -3.60 7.12
N LYS A 11 9.46 -4.04 6.13
CA LYS A 11 9.94 -3.16 5.06
C LYS A 11 8.79 -2.51 4.28
N GLU A 12 7.64 -3.17 4.16
CA GLU A 12 6.44 -2.62 3.49
C GLU A 12 5.88 -1.40 4.22
N VAL A 13 5.85 -1.43 5.55
CA VAL A 13 5.45 -0.28 6.38
C VAL A 13 6.43 0.88 6.17
N LEU A 14 7.73 0.59 6.18
CA LEU A 14 8.75 1.61 5.98
C LEU A 14 8.76 2.17 4.55
N ASN A 15 8.41 1.37 3.55
CA ASN A 15 8.21 1.84 2.18
C ASN A 15 7.03 2.82 2.10
N GLY A 16 5.92 2.53 2.79
CA GLY A 16 4.78 3.42 2.90
C GLY A 16 5.11 4.75 3.59
N TYR A 17 5.94 4.69 4.64
CA TYR A 17 6.46 5.87 5.33
C TYR A 17 7.31 6.74 4.39
N LEU A 18 8.26 6.13 3.68
CA LEU A 18 9.11 6.83 2.70
C LEU A 18 8.30 7.41 1.53
N TYR A 19 7.24 6.72 1.10
CA TYR A 19 6.32 7.22 0.08
C TYR A 19 5.57 8.47 0.54
N CYS A 20 5.17 8.54 1.81
CA CYS A 20 4.57 9.74 2.39
C CYS A 20 5.52 10.95 2.30
N LEU A 21 6.77 10.78 2.71
CA LEU A 21 7.78 11.84 2.64
C LEU A 21 8.05 12.29 1.20
N HIS A 22 8.14 11.35 0.26
CA HIS A 22 8.27 11.65 -1.17
C HIS A 22 7.10 12.48 -1.70
N LYS A 23 5.86 12.11 -1.34
CA LYS A 23 4.66 12.86 -1.75
C LYS A 23 4.61 14.27 -1.18
N GLN A 24 5.18 14.48 -0.01
CA GLN A 24 5.35 15.78 0.60
C GLN A 24 6.49 16.61 -0.02
N GLY A 25 7.21 16.05 -1.01
CA GLY A 25 8.25 16.74 -1.77
C GLY A 25 9.65 16.65 -1.17
N LEU A 26 9.87 15.83 -0.14
CA LEU A 26 11.21 15.64 0.41
C LEU A 26 12.10 14.89 -0.58
N CYS A 27 13.39 15.18 -0.53
CA CYS A 27 14.37 14.41 -1.31
C CYS A 27 14.76 13.11 -0.59
N ALA A 28 15.42 12.19 -1.31
CA ALA A 28 15.84 10.90 -0.77
C ALA A 28 16.78 11.05 0.45
N LEU A 29 17.63 12.07 0.45
CA LEU A 29 18.61 12.31 1.53
C LEU A 29 17.92 12.76 2.83
N ASP A 30 17.00 13.71 2.72
CA ASP A 30 16.21 14.18 3.86
C ASP A 30 15.31 13.07 4.38
N SER A 31 14.75 12.25 3.48
CA SER A 31 13.87 11.14 3.84
C SER A 31 14.62 10.00 4.52
N HIS A 32 15.85 9.70 4.08
CA HIS A 32 16.74 8.75 4.76
C HIS A 32 17.10 9.24 6.16
N SER A 33 17.44 10.52 6.31
CA SER A 33 17.76 11.11 7.61
C SER A 33 16.56 11.08 8.57
N ASN A 34 15.36 11.43 8.07
CA ASN A 34 14.11 11.32 8.83
C ASN A 34 13.82 9.88 9.26
N LEU A 35 14.01 8.91 8.35
CA LEU A 35 13.79 7.50 8.65
C LEU A 35 14.77 6.98 9.71
N LEU A 36 16.05 7.36 9.62
CA LEU A 36 17.08 7.01 10.59
C LEU A 36 16.78 7.62 11.97
N GLU A 37 16.32 8.88 12.01
CA GLU A 37 15.92 9.52 13.26
C GLU A 37 14.71 8.82 13.90
N PHE A 38 13.74 8.43 13.06
CA PHE A 38 12.54 7.73 13.51
C PHE A 38 12.84 6.32 14.04
N THR A 39 13.57 5.52 13.26
CA THR A 39 13.87 4.11 13.58
C THR A 39 15.04 3.94 14.54
N ARG A 40 15.85 4.99 14.73
CA ARG A 40 17.08 5.04 15.55
C ARG A 40 18.17 4.04 15.11
N THR A 41 18.00 3.41 13.96
CA THR A 41 18.97 2.51 13.34
C THR A 41 18.85 2.58 11.83
N GLU A 42 19.90 2.24 11.12
CA GLU A 42 19.84 2.16 9.66
C GLU A 42 19.07 0.89 9.26
N VAL A 43 17.80 1.07 8.86
CA VAL A 43 16.96 -0.04 8.32
C VAL A 43 17.02 -0.10 6.79
N PHE A 44 17.25 1.05 6.15
CA PHE A 44 17.53 1.18 4.73
C PHE A 44 18.79 1.99 4.56
N SER A 45 19.71 1.50 3.75
CA SER A 45 20.84 2.28 3.29
C SER A 45 20.39 3.44 2.41
N MET A 46 21.21 4.48 2.33
CA MET A 46 20.96 5.62 1.43
C MET A 46 20.80 5.19 -0.04
N GLU A 47 21.50 4.14 -0.48
CA GLU A 47 21.36 3.58 -1.83
C GLU A 47 19.97 2.94 -2.03
N GLU A 48 19.48 2.17 -1.06
CA GLU A 48 18.14 1.59 -1.11
C GLU A 48 17.05 2.66 -1.14
N VAL A 49 17.16 3.72 -0.31
CA VAL A 49 16.21 4.85 -0.33
C VAL A 49 16.24 5.55 -1.68
N THR A 50 17.42 5.78 -2.25
CA THR A 50 17.57 6.41 -3.58
C THR A 50 16.92 5.56 -4.68
N LYS A 51 17.16 4.24 -4.67
CA LYS A 51 16.50 3.31 -5.62
C LYS A 51 14.99 3.33 -5.48
N LEU A 52 14.49 3.39 -4.25
CA LEU A 52 13.05 3.45 -3.97
C LEU A 52 12.45 4.79 -4.43
N PHE A 53 13.13 5.91 -4.22
CA PHE A 53 12.66 7.22 -4.72
C PHE A 53 12.64 7.27 -6.25
N ASN A 54 13.62 6.65 -6.91
CA ASN A 54 13.60 6.50 -8.36
C ASN A 54 12.41 5.67 -8.84
N SER A 55 12.02 4.62 -8.10
CA SER A 55 10.84 3.82 -8.43
C SER A 55 9.52 4.58 -8.15
N PHE A 56 9.51 5.52 -7.20
CA PHE A 56 8.37 6.43 -7.03
C PHE A 56 8.23 7.38 -8.23
N ASN A 57 9.34 7.97 -8.67
CA ASN A 57 9.36 8.97 -9.76
C ASN A 57 9.00 8.37 -11.12
N ASN A 58 9.46 7.17 -11.42
CA ASN A 58 9.18 6.50 -12.69
C ASN A 58 7.86 5.70 -12.67
N GLY A 59 7.15 5.69 -11.54
CA GLY A 59 5.88 4.97 -11.36
C GLY A 59 6.01 3.44 -11.29
N SER A 60 7.22 2.89 -11.14
CA SER A 60 7.45 1.44 -11.04
C SER A 60 7.26 0.90 -9.63
N PHE A 61 7.21 1.77 -8.62
CA PHE A 61 6.74 1.41 -7.29
C PHE A 61 5.21 1.38 -7.28
N ASP A 62 4.66 0.19 -7.09
CA ASP A 62 3.23 0.03 -6.89
C ASP A 62 2.96 -0.30 -5.42
N MET A 63 2.28 0.61 -4.71
CA MET A 63 1.71 0.32 -3.40
C MET A 63 0.54 -0.66 -3.49
N LYS A 64 0.39 -1.40 -4.59
CA LYS A 64 -0.72 -2.31 -4.82
C LYS A 64 -0.24 -3.74 -4.88
N PHE A 65 -1.13 -4.66 -4.55
CA PHE A 65 -0.82 -6.08 -4.63
C PHE A 65 -1.16 -6.68 -5.99
N ASP A 66 -0.39 -7.71 -6.32
CA ASP A 66 -0.63 -8.69 -7.39
C ASP A 66 -0.99 -10.08 -6.80
N TYR A 67 -1.36 -10.18 -5.52
CA TYR A 67 -1.62 -11.46 -4.85
C TYR A 67 -3.06 -11.96 -5.03
N LEU A 68 -3.18 -13.25 -5.35
CA LEU A 68 -4.44 -13.99 -5.51
C LEU A 68 -5.27 -14.06 -4.22
N ALA A 69 -4.60 -14.16 -3.06
CA ALA A 69 -5.23 -14.33 -1.76
C ALA A 69 -4.27 -13.95 -0.61
N GLN A 70 -4.84 -13.56 0.54
CA GLN A 70 -4.15 -13.42 1.84
C GLN A 70 -5.13 -13.75 2.97
N ASN A 71 -4.65 -14.34 4.07
CA ASN A 71 -5.48 -14.74 5.21
C ASN A 71 -6.71 -15.57 4.83
N PHE A 72 -6.55 -16.52 3.91
CA PHE A 72 -7.63 -17.37 3.37
C PHE A 72 -8.74 -16.61 2.61
N GLN A 73 -8.55 -15.32 2.33
CA GLN A 73 -9.43 -14.52 1.51
C GLN A 73 -8.81 -14.32 0.14
N PHE A 74 -9.54 -14.67 -0.92
CA PHE A 74 -9.12 -14.39 -2.29
C PHE A 74 -9.39 -12.92 -2.62
N TYR A 75 -8.37 -12.25 -3.15
CA TYR A 75 -8.54 -10.91 -3.70
C TYR A 75 -8.93 -11.01 -5.16
N GLU A 76 -10.09 -10.44 -5.49
CA GLU A 76 -10.66 -10.51 -6.84
C GLU A 76 -9.71 -9.91 -7.89
N GLN A 77 -8.93 -8.88 -7.56
CA GLN A 77 -7.93 -8.31 -8.47
C GLN A 77 -6.74 -9.25 -8.69
N GLY A 78 -6.30 -9.99 -7.67
CA GLY A 78 -5.25 -11.00 -7.84
C GLY A 78 -5.70 -12.14 -8.75
N MET A 79 -6.95 -12.59 -8.59
CA MET A 79 -7.58 -13.56 -9.50
C MET A 79 -7.62 -13.06 -10.94
N VAL A 80 -7.97 -11.79 -11.15
CA VAL A 80 -7.96 -11.16 -12.46
C VAL A 80 -6.54 -11.09 -13.04
N ASN A 81 -5.56 -10.61 -12.26
CA ASN A 81 -4.17 -10.47 -12.72
C ASN A 81 -3.55 -11.85 -13.05
N MET A 82 -3.95 -12.90 -12.32
CA MET A 82 -3.60 -14.28 -12.67
C MET A 82 -4.24 -14.69 -13.99
N VAL A 83 -5.54 -14.45 -14.19
CA VAL A 83 -6.24 -14.81 -15.43
C VAL A 83 -5.64 -14.10 -16.64
N GLU A 84 -5.27 -12.82 -16.50
CA GLU A 84 -4.59 -12.06 -17.56
C GLU A 84 -3.26 -12.68 -17.99
N LYS A 85 -2.56 -13.38 -17.10
CA LYS A 85 -1.29 -14.06 -17.37
C LYS A 85 -1.48 -15.47 -17.97
N LEU A 86 -2.71 -15.99 -18.07
CA LEU A 86 -2.99 -17.30 -18.68
C LEU A 86 -3.04 -17.22 -20.21
N SER A 87 -2.67 -18.31 -20.89
CA SER A 87 -2.58 -18.37 -22.35
C SER A 87 -3.92 -18.21 -23.08
N ASN A 88 -5.05 -18.54 -22.43
CA ASN A 88 -6.39 -18.38 -23.01
C ASN A 88 -7.41 -17.77 -22.02
N PRO A 89 -7.31 -16.46 -21.75
CA PRO A 89 -8.00 -15.82 -20.65
C PRO A 89 -9.54 -15.75 -20.82
N LYS A 90 -10.08 -15.89 -22.05
CA LYS A 90 -11.54 -15.89 -22.30
C LYS A 90 -12.24 -17.14 -21.79
N GLU A 91 -11.60 -18.31 -21.94
CA GLU A 91 -12.15 -19.57 -21.45
C GLU A 91 -12.03 -19.65 -19.92
N ASN A 92 -10.86 -19.30 -19.39
CA ASN A 92 -10.59 -19.30 -17.96
C ASN A 92 -11.46 -18.30 -17.17
N TRP A 93 -11.93 -17.22 -17.81
CA TRP A 93 -12.81 -16.24 -17.16
C TRP A 93 -14.17 -16.82 -16.77
N LYS A 94 -14.74 -17.75 -17.55
CA LYS A 94 -16.01 -18.39 -17.22
C LYS A 94 -15.90 -19.16 -15.90
N ASP A 95 -14.78 -19.84 -15.70
CA ASP A 95 -14.51 -20.60 -14.48
C ASP A 95 -14.16 -19.69 -13.30
N CYS A 96 -13.40 -18.61 -13.52
CA CYS A 96 -13.14 -17.61 -12.48
C CYS A 96 -14.41 -16.90 -12.01
N ARG A 97 -15.37 -16.60 -12.90
CA ARG A 97 -16.67 -16.02 -12.52
C ARG A 97 -17.47 -16.98 -11.61
N ARG A 98 -17.35 -18.30 -11.81
CA ARG A 98 -17.98 -19.32 -10.94
C ARG A 98 -17.34 -19.36 -9.55
N ILE A 99 -16.03 -19.15 -9.47
CA ILE A 99 -15.25 -19.14 -8.21
C ILE A 99 -15.51 -17.85 -7.42
N ILE A 100 -15.51 -16.69 -8.09
CA ILE A 100 -15.58 -15.36 -7.46
C ILE A 100 -17.00 -15.02 -6.98
N LYS A 101 -18.05 -15.64 -7.55
CA LYS A 101 -19.47 -15.46 -7.16
C LYS A 101 -19.93 -13.99 -6.98
N SER A 102 -19.29 -13.03 -7.64
CA SER A 102 -19.60 -11.61 -7.44
C SER A 102 -20.15 -10.98 -8.73
N ASN A 103 -21.34 -10.38 -8.62
CA ASN A 103 -21.95 -9.53 -9.64
C ASN A 103 -21.40 -8.08 -9.59
N HIS A 104 -20.34 -7.84 -8.82
CA HIS A 104 -19.89 -6.51 -8.42
C HIS A 104 -18.98 -5.81 -9.45
N TYR A 105 -18.67 -6.45 -10.59
CA TYR A 105 -17.78 -5.89 -11.60
C TYR A 105 -18.43 -5.81 -12.98
N LYS A 106 -18.50 -4.60 -13.53
CA LYS A 106 -18.63 -4.37 -14.97
C LYS A 106 -17.24 -4.46 -15.58
N ILE A 107 -16.97 -5.56 -16.27
CA ILE A 107 -15.74 -5.74 -17.05
C ILE A 107 -16.04 -5.29 -18.47
N TYR A 108 -15.20 -4.41 -19.01
CA TYR A 108 -15.32 -3.91 -20.37
C TYR A 108 -14.36 -4.68 -21.28
N PHE A 109 -14.89 -5.16 -22.40
CA PHE A 109 -14.12 -5.77 -23.48
C PHE A 109 -13.70 -4.67 -24.44
N ASN A 110 -12.41 -4.53 -24.75
CA ASN A 110 -12.02 -3.80 -25.95
C ASN A 110 -11.94 -4.74 -27.15
N GLU A 111 -12.04 -4.17 -28.35
CA GLU A 111 -12.07 -4.89 -29.63
C GLU A 111 -10.81 -5.74 -29.90
N LYS A 112 -9.74 -5.54 -29.12
CA LYS A 112 -8.48 -6.29 -29.19
C LYS A 112 -8.36 -7.42 -28.16
N GLY A 113 -9.43 -7.70 -27.39
CA GLY A 113 -9.45 -8.77 -26.40
C GLY A 113 -8.54 -8.54 -25.19
N LYS A 114 -8.09 -7.31 -24.95
CA LYS A 114 -7.31 -6.95 -23.76
C LYS A 114 -8.24 -6.60 -22.61
N TYR A 115 -7.95 -7.18 -21.44
CA TYR A 115 -8.69 -6.98 -20.20
C TYR A 115 -8.32 -5.64 -19.56
N LYS A 116 -9.27 -5.04 -18.85
CA LYS A 116 -9.00 -3.90 -17.97
C LYS A 116 -9.95 -3.98 -16.79
N VAL A 117 -9.45 -4.44 -15.65
CA VAL A 117 -10.19 -4.37 -14.39
C VAL A 117 -9.77 -3.11 -13.65
N GLN A 118 -10.76 -2.36 -13.18
CA GLN A 118 -10.58 -0.98 -12.70
C GLN A 118 -10.48 -0.90 -11.17
N ARG A 119 -9.96 -1.93 -10.49
CA ARG A 119 -9.82 -1.91 -9.01
C ARG A 119 -8.38 -2.19 -8.56
N LYS A 120 -7.62 -1.10 -8.50
CA LYS A 120 -6.35 -0.97 -7.79
C LYS A 120 -6.57 -1.30 -6.29
N ILE A 121 -5.98 -2.38 -5.74
CA ILE A 121 -6.04 -2.71 -4.30
C ILE A 121 -4.71 -2.33 -3.67
N TYR A 122 -4.73 -1.46 -2.67
CA TYR A 122 -3.50 -1.02 -1.99
C TYR A 122 -3.03 -2.01 -0.91
N GLN A 123 -1.71 -2.08 -0.71
CA GLN A 123 -1.09 -2.88 0.33
C GLN A 123 -1.35 -2.23 1.68
N LYS A 124 -2.10 -2.90 2.56
CA LYS A 124 -2.48 -2.34 3.88
C LYS A 124 -1.27 -1.93 4.72
N ASP A 125 -0.17 -2.68 4.67
CA ASP A 125 1.04 -2.34 5.43
C ASP A 125 1.70 -1.05 4.89
N CYS A 126 1.69 -0.82 3.57
CA CYS A 126 2.15 0.44 2.98
C CYS A 126 1.22 1.61 3.34
N LEU A 127 -0.10 1.40 3.36
CA LEU A 127 -1.05 2.43 3.81
C LEU A 127 -0.85 2.79 5.29
N ARG A 128 -0.62 1.79 6.15
CA ARG A 128 -0.26 1.99 7.56
C ARG A 128 1.05 2.72 7.71
N GLY A 129 2.05 2.42 6.88
CA GLY A 129 3.31 3.16 6.81
C GLY A 129 3.12 4.64 6.48
N PHE A 130 2.24 4.93 5.53
CA PHE A 130 1.86 6.29 5.18
C PHE A 130 1.19 7.01 6.36
N LEU A 131 0.20 6.39 6.99
CA LEU A 131 -0.48 6.92 8.18
C LEU A 131 0.47 7.10 9.38
N LEU A 132 1.44 6.19 9.55
CA LEU A 132 2.46 6.29 10.58
C LEU A 132 3.29 7.56 10.41
N CYS A 133 3.72 7.87 9.18
CA CYS A 133 4.43 9.10 8.87
C CYS A 133 3.62 10.34 9.29
N LEU A 134 2.33 10.38 8.95
CA LEU A 134 1.45 11.49 9.32
C LEU A 134 1.22 11.58 10.84
N ASN A 135 1.11 10.44 11.52
CA ASN A 135 0.96 10.37 12.97
C ASN A 135 2.18 10.94 13.70
N ILE A 136 3.39 10.61 13.26
CA ILE A 136 4.65 11.14 13.82
C ILE A 136 4.78 12.65 13.58
N GLN A 137 4.29 13.12 12.44
CA GLN A 137 4.15 14.55 12.12
C GLN A 137 3.01 15.23 12.91
N LYS A 138 2.32 14.50 13.80
CA LYS A 138 1.22 14.96 14.65
C LYS A 138 0.01 15.49 13.87
N LYS A 139 -0.20 15.02 12.64
CA LYS A 139 -1.45 15.28 11.91
C LYS A 139 -2.60 14.60 12.61
N THR A 140 -3.77 15.23 12.61
CA THR A 140 -4.99 14.67 13.18
C THR A 140 -5.50 13.50 12.34
N VAL A 141 -6.33 12.63 12.93
CA VAL A 141 -6.99 11.52 12.23
C VAL A 141 -7.72 12.00 10.97
N LYS A 142 -8.37 13.18 11.06
CA LYS A 142 -9.10 13.76 9.93
C LYS A 142 -8.16 14.18 8.80
N GLU A 143 -7.07 14.87 9.10
CA GLU A 143 -6.07 15.25 8.09
C GLU A 143 -5.45 14.02 7.44
N ALA A 144 -5.13 13.00 8.24
CA ALA A 144 -4.55 11.77 7.74
C ALA A 144 -5.50 10.98 6.84
N TYR A 145 -6.79 10.93 7.17
CA TYR A 145 -7.82 10.33 6.32
C TYR A 145 -7.95 11.05 4.97
N GLU A 146 -7.99 12.38 4.97
CA GLU A 146 -8.09 13.15 3.72
C GLU A 146 -6.82 13.01 2.85
N GLU A 147 -5.63 13.05 3.44
CA GLU A 147 -4.37 12.86 2.70
C GLU A 147 -4.21 11.43 2.15
N LEU A 148 -4.64 10.43 2.92
CA LEU A 148 -4.69 9.05 2.45
C LEU A 148 -5.61 8.94 1.23
N LYS A 149 -6.79 9.57 1.29
CA LYS A 149 -7.78 9.58 0.22
C LYS A 149 -7.29 10.32 -1.02
N GLU A 150 -6.59 11.44 -0.85
CA GLU A 150 -5.95 12.16 -1.95
C GLU A 150 -4.90 11.29 -2.65
N MET A 151 -4.04 10.63 -1.87
CA MET A 151 -2.99 9.73 -2.36
C MET A 151 -3.56 8.53 -3.14
N THR A 152 -4.74 8.05 -2.76
CA THR A 152 -5.43 6.92 -3.41
C THR A 152 -6.38 7.33 -4.54
N GLU A 153 -6.16 8.51 -5.14
CA GLU A 153 -6.97 9.03 -6.27
C GLU A 153 -8.46 9.25 -5.86
N GLY A 154 -8.70 9.67 -4.62
CA GLY A 154 -10.02 9.95 -4.07
C GLY A 154 -10.74 8.72 -3.48
N LYS A 155 -10.10 7.55 -3.45
CA LYS A 155 -10.71 6.29 -3.03
C LYS A 155 -10.57 6.05 -1.53
N GLU A 156 -11.66 5.64 -0.90
CA GLU A 156 -11.62 5.17 0.48
C GLU A 156 -11.07 3.73 0.53
N GLU A 157 -9.76 3.62 0.70
CA GLU A 157 -9.06 2.32 0.86
C GLU A 157 -8.97 1.89 2.33
N MET A 158 -9.07 2.85 3.27
CA MET A 158 -9.31 2.61 4.69
C MET A 158 -10.40 3.57 5.16
N SER A 159 -11.37 3.04 5.90
CA SER A 159 -12.44 3.85 6.51
C SER A 159 -11.91 4.78 7.59
N MET A 160 -12.65 5.83 7.91
CA MET A 160 -12.32 6.75 9.01
C MET A 160 -12.14 6.01 10.35
N ASP A 161 -12.98 5.00 10.62
CA ASP A 161 -12.87 4.18 11.84
C ASP A 161 -11.60 3.33 11.84
N GLU A 162 -11.20 2.76 10.70
CA GLU A 162 -9.91 2.04 10.58
C GLU A 162 -8.70 2.97 10.78
N VAL A 163 -8.75 4.22 10.26
CA VAL A 163 -7.68 5.20 10.48
C VAL A 163 -7.61 5.61 11.94
N LYS A 164 -8.78 5.82 12.58
CA LYS A 164 -8.86 6.15 14.01
C LYS A 164 -8.30 5.02 14.88
N ASP A 165 -8.72 3.78 14.63
CA ASP A 165 -8.22 2.58 15.31
C ASP A 165 -6.70 2.47 15.19
N PHE A 166 -6.15 2.68 13.98
CA PHE A 166 -4.70 2.69 13.78
C PHE A 166 -3.99 3.77 14.62
N TYR A 167 -4.56 4.98 14.71
CA TYR A 167 -3.98 6.08 15.49
C TYR A 167 -4.02 5.83 16.99
N GLU A 168 -5.10 5.23 17.50
CA GLU A 168 -5.27 4.91 18.92
C GLU A 168 -4.35 3.76 19.36
N HIS A 169 -4.06 2.81 18.46
CA HIS A 169 -3.28 1.61 18.76
C HIS A 169 -1.91 1.58 18.06
N VAL A 170 -1.41 2.74 17.62
CA VAL A 170 -0.16 2.81 16.85
C VAL A 170 1.01 2.18 17.61
N SER A 171 1.08 2.31 18.93
CA SER A 171 2.09 1.65 19.77
C SER A 171 2.00 0.13 19.72
N ASP A 172 0.78 -0.40 19.78
CA ASP A 172 0.51 -1.83 19.95
C ASP A 172 0.82 -2.60 18.67
N TYR A 173 0.65 -1.95 17.51
CA TYR A 173 1.00 -2.50 16.20
C TYR A 173 2.49 -2.82 16.04
N PHE A 174 3.34 -2.22 16.88
CA PHE A 174 4.80 -2.30 16.76
C PHE A 174 5.48 -2.99 17.94
N GLU A 175 4.72 -3.33 18.99
CA GLU A 175 5.17 -4.18 20.10
C GLU A 175 4.89 -5.68 19.89
N GLN A 176 4.06 -6.04 18.89
CA GLN A 176 3.62 -7.43 18.62
C GLN A 176 4.42 -8.17 17.52
N GLN A 177 5.61 -7.69 17.12
CA GLN A 177 6.49 -8.39 16.16
C GLN A 177 7.76 -8.93 16.79
#